data_AF-A0A077KVJ0-F1
#
_entry.id   AF-A0A077KVJ0-F1
#
_cell.length_a   1.000
_cell.length_b   1.000
_cell.length_c   1.000
_cell.angle_alpha   90.00
_cell.angle_beta   90.00
_cell.angle_gamma   90.00
#
_symmetry.space_group_name_H-M   'P 1'
#
loop_
_entity.id
_entity.type
_entity.pdbx_description
1 polymer ?
#
loop_
_entity_poly.entity_id
_entity_poly.type
_entity_poly.pdbx_seq_one_letter_code
_entity_poly.pdbx_strand_id
1 'polypeptide(L)' 'HTERDVINHTLQCGLNVVLQWSKEYFMSVNVAKTKCTLFGCIERHPLTLQLDGERIGADRTPKLLGVTFQ' A
#
# COMPACT_ATOMS: atom_id res chain seq x y z
N HIS A 1 -4.82 20.50 5.65
CA HIS A 1 -4.43 19.11 5.36
C HIS A 1 -3.33 19.13 4.34
N THR A 2 -2.26 18.38 4.58
CA THR A 2 -1.16 18.26 3.61
C THR A 2 -1.61 17.27 2.53
N GLU A 3 -1.22 17.47 1.27
CA GLU A 3 -1.55 16.52 0.16
C GLU A 3 -1.22 15.06 0.52
N ARG A 4 -0.17 14.88 1.32
CA ARG A 4 0.25 13.57 1.81
C ARG A 4 -0.75 12.90 2.75
N ASP A 5 -1.44 13.67 3.58
CA ASP A 5 -2.48 13.13 4.47
C ASP A 5 -3.65 12.59 3.65
N VAL A 6 -3.99 13.31 2.58
CA VAL A 6 -5.01 12.89 1.61
C VAL A 6 -4.58 11.60 0.91
N ILE A 7 -3.34 11.53 0.39
CA ILE A 7 -2.80 10.32 -0.25
C ILE A 7 -2.82 9.13 0.70
N ASN A 8 -2.30 9.30 1.92
CA ASN A 8 -2.31 8.24 2.95
C ASN A 8 -3.73 7.76 3.24
N HIS A 9 -4.67 8.69 3.47
CA HIS A 9 -6.04 8.35 3.78
C HIS A 9 -6.72 7.61 2.63
N THR A 10 -6.61 8.12 1.40
CA THR A 10 -7.22 7.51 0.22
C THR A 10 -6.68 6.10 -0.03
N LEU A 11 -5.35 5.91 0.05
CA LEU A 11 -4.74 4.60 -0.13
C LEU A 11 -5.12 3.63 1.00
N GLN A 12 -5.22 4.11 2.24
CA GLN A 12 -5.67 3.29 3.37
C GLN A 12 -7.12 2.83 3.19
N CYS A 13 -8.01 3.72 2.73
CA CYS A 13 -9.39 3.37 2.41
C CYS A 13 -9.46 2.30 1.31
N GLY A 14 -8.69 2.44 0.24
CA GLY A 14 -8.61 1.43 -0.82
C GLY A 14 -8.10 0.08 -0.31
N LEU A 15 -7.06 0.08 0.51
CA LEU A 15 -6.53 -1.13 1.14
C LEU A 15 -7.58 -1.82 2.04
N ASN A 16 -8.34 -1.05 2.81
CA ASN A 16 -9.41 -1.57 3.67
C ASN A 16 -10.51 -2.26 2.85
N VAL A 17 -10.89 -1.70 1.70
CA VAL A 17 -11.87 -2.32 0.78
C VAL A 17 -11.36 -3.65 0.26
N VAL A 18 -10.09 -3.73 -0.18
CA VAL A 18 -9.48 -4.99 -0.64
C VAL A 18 -9.45 -6.04 0.48
N LEU A 19 -9.14 -5.63 1.71
CA LEU A 19 -9.12 -6.51 2.87
C LEU A 19 -10.52 -7.03 3.20
N GLN A 20 -11.53 -6.16 3.19
CA GLN A 20 -12.92 -6.56 3.41
C GLN A 20 -13.38 -7.55 2.35
N TRP A 21 -13.19 -7.21 1.06
CA TRP A 21 -13.55 -8.09 -0.05
C TRP A 21 -12.83 -9.43 0.05
N SER A 22 -11.55 -9.46 0.40
CA SER A 22 -10.83 -10.72 0.59
C SER A 22 -11.47 -11.60 1.66
N LYS A 23 -11.88 -11.02 2.80
CA LYS A 23 -12.57 -11.73 3.89
C LYS A 23 -13.92 -12.30 3.44
N GLU A 24 -14.69 -11.54 2.66
CA GLU A 24 -16.00 -11.97 2.13
C GLU A 24 -15.89 -13.23 1.25
N TYR A 25 -14.76 -13.41 0.56
CA TYR A 25 -14.48 -14.57 -0.29
C TYR A 25 -13.56 -15.60 0.38
N PHE A 26 -13.47 -15.61 1.72
CA PHE A 26 -12.65 -16.54 2.50
C PHE A 26 -11.16 -16.54 2.13
N MET A 27 -10.66 -15.41 1.61
CA MET A 27 -9.25 -15.18 1.30
C MET A 27 -8.57 -14.33 2.39
N SER A 28 -7.24 -14.41 2.45
CA SER A 28 -6.42 -13.59 3.34
C SER A 28 -5.39 -12.80 2.55
N VAL A 29 -5.10 -11.58 3.01
CA VAL A 29 -4.03 -10.74 2.45
C VAL A 29 -2.81 -10.87 3.37
N ASN A 30 -1.67 -11.24 2.79
CA ASN A 30 -0.45 -11.43 3.58
C ASN A 30 0.32 -10.11 3.70
N VAL A 31 0.38 -9.57 4.91
CA VAL A 31 1.10 -8.32 5.23
C VAL A 31 2.55 -8.30 4.73
N ALA A 32 3.29 -9.41 4.87
CA ALA A 32 4.70 -9.50 4.47
C ALA A 32 4.89 -9.48 2.94
N LYS A 33 3.85 -9.84 2.18
CA LYS A 33 3.84 -9.77 0.71
C LYS A 33 3.21 -8.48 0.18
N THR A 34 2.52 -7.72 1.01
CA THR A 34 1.88 -6.46 0.62
C THR A 34 2.86 -5.29 0.81
N LYS A 35 3.09 -4.54 -0.26
CA LYS A 35 3.94 -3.34 -0.25
C LYS A 35 3.27 -2.22 -1.03
N CYS A 36 3.71 -0.99 -0.79
CA CYS A 36 3.24 0.20 -1.50
C CYS A 36 4.41 0.94 -2.17
N THR A 37 4.16 1.48 -3.37
CA THR A 37 5.07 2.39 -4.08
C THR A 37 4.31 3.65 -4.45
N LEU A 38 4.92 4.82 -4.23
CA LEU A 38 4.42 6.09 -4.72
C LEU A 38 5.37 6.64 -5.80
N PHE A 39 4.93 6.65 -7.05
CA PHE A 39 5.72 7.14 -8.18
C PHE A 39 5.82 8.66 -8.21
N GLY A 40 6.89 9.19 -8.80
CA GLY A 40 7.08 10.64 -9.00
C GLY A 40 7.37 11.45 -7.72
N CYS A 41 7.57 10.79 -6.58
CA CYS A 41 7.87 11.45 -5.30
C CYS A 41 9.24 11.01 -4.79
N ILE A 42 10.11 11.96 -4.41
CA ILE A 42 11.34 11.66 -3.67
C ILE A 42 10.91 11.32 -2.24
N GLU A 43 10.83 10.04 -1.91
CA GLU A 43 10.42 9.54 -0.58
C GLU A 43 11.37 10.02 0.54
N ARG A 44 11.15 11.23 1.06
CA ARG A 44 11.78 11.68 2.32
C ARG A 44 11.06 11.14 3.54
N HIS A 45 9.76 10.88 3.40
CA HIS A 45 8.91 10.29 4.43
C HIS A 45 8.13 9.15 3.75
N PRO A 46 8.10 7.93 4.30
CA PRO A 46 7.29 6.84 3.78
C PRO A 46 5.80 7.01 4.15
N LEU A 47 4.91 6.40 3.37
CA LEU A 47 3.48 6.33 3.72
C LEU A 47 3.28 5.49 5.00
N THR A 48 2.15 5.68 5.69
CA THR A 48 1.84 5.03 6.98
C THR A 48 0.65 4.07 6.83
N LEU A 49 0.69 3.24 5.78
CA LEU A 49 -0.38 2.29 5.50
C LEU A 49 -0.30 1.07 6.42
N GLN A 50 -1.45 0.57 6.83
CA GLN A 50 -1.58 -0.55 7.76
C GLN A 50 -2.52 -1.62 7.23
N LEU A 51 -2.23 -2.87 7.55
CA LEU A 51 -3.04 -4.05 7.28
C LEU A 51 -3.22 -4.81 8.59
N ASP A 52 -4.47 -4.95 9.05
CA ASP A 52 -4.81 -5.53 10.37
C ASP A 52 -3.97 -4.95 11.53
N GLY A 53 -3.66 -3.64 11.47
CA GLY A 53 -2.88 -2.92 12.49
C GLY A 53 -1.35 -2.98 12.29
N GLU A 54 -0.86 -3.83 11.39
CA GLU A 54 0.57 -3.90 11.05
C GLU A 54 0.93 -3.00 9.88
N ARG A 55 2.05 -2.30 9.98
CA ARG A 55 2.50 -1.40 8.92
C ARG A 55 3.02 -2.19 7.72
N ILE A 56 2.51 -1.89 6.53
CA ILE A 56 3.02 -2.50 5.29
C ILE A 56 4.32 -1.84 4.84
N GLY A 57 5.16 -2.60 4.13
CA GLY A 57 6.43 -2.11 3.62
C GLY A 57 6.27 -1.14 2.45
N ALA A 58 7.26 -0.24 2.28
CA ALA A 58 7.44 0.47 1.02
C ALA A 58 8.28 -0.37 0.05
N ASP A 59 7.94 -0.36 -1.23
CA ASP A 59 8.78 -0.88 -2.31
C ASP A 59 9.24 0.28 -3.19
N ARG A 60 10.54 0.50 -3.26
CA ARG A 60 11.12 1.62 -4.03
C ARG A 60 11.40 1.25 -5.48
N THR A 61 11.39 -0.04 -5.80
CA THR A 61 11.73 -0.56 -7.13
C THR A 61 10.75 -1.68 -7.48
N PRO A 62 9.44 -1.38 -7.55
CA PRO A 62 8.44 -2.41 -7.79
C PRO A 62 8.66 -3.05 -9.16
N LYS A 63 8.52 -4.37 -9.20
CA LYS A 63 8.61 -5.17 -10.42
C LYS A 63 7.31 -5.92 -10.68
N LEU A 64 6.78 -5.83 -11.89
CA LEU A 64 5.66 -6.65 -12.36
C LEU A 64 6.10 -7.39 -13.62
N LEU A 65 6.07 -8.73 -13.56
CA LEU A 65 6.42 -9.59 -14.69
C LEU A 65 7.82 -9.28 -15.30
N GLY A 66 8.78 -8.93 -14.45
CA GLY A 66 10.15 -8.59 -14.86
C GLY A 66 10.36 -7.13 -15.27
N VAL A 67 9.30 -6.35 -15.46
CA VAL A 67 9.37 -4.92 -15.76
C VAL A 67 9.48 -4.13 -14.46
N THR A 68 10.46 -3.23 -14.36
CA THR A 68 10.62 -2.30 -13.23
C THR A 68 9.87 -1.01 -13.53
N PHE A 69 9.06 -0.54 -12.59
CA PHE A 69 8.38 0.75 -12.72
C PHE A 69 9.22 1.82 -12.00
N GLN A 70 9.50 2.93 -12.69
CA GLN A 70 10.27 4.08 -12.19
C GLN A 70 9.45 5.36 -12.39
#